data_AF-A0AAU6YV36-F1
#
_entry.id   AF-A0AAU6YV36-F1
#
_cell.length_a   1.000
_cell.length_b   1.000
_cell.length_c   1.000
_cell.angle_alpha   90.00
_cell.angle_beta   90.00
_cell.angle_gamma   90.00
#
_symmetry.space_group_name_H-M   'P 1'
#
loop_
_entity.id
_entity.type
_entity.pdbx_description
1 polymer ?
#
loop_
_entity_poly.entity_id
_entity_poly.type
_entity_poly.pdbx_seq_one_letter_code
_entity_poly.pdbx_strand_id
1 'polypeptide(L)'
;MTTPMMALRQDRRLGTDAGHQHQPRVSVGRSVLPTVDDGDRRYFGLSALREKRDQVCVIDGMVARFGWSHVGEADAIAGNWLPTPPSGPPTLLLLTVPNQLGVDFNDKLMGTVVRDIAPAVGWAPASARA
;
A
#
# COMPACT_ATOMS: atom_id res chain seq x y z
N MET A 1 -2.19 -14.46 14.31
CA MET A 1 -1.21 -13.40 14.02
C MET A 1 -0.77 -13.58 12.57
N THR A 2 -1.07 -12.64 11.67
CA THR A 2 -0.86 -12.83 10.21
C THR A 2 0.63 -12.90 9.88
N THR A 3 1.04 -13.81 8.99
CA THR A 3 2.41 -14.04 8.51
C THR A 3 3.26 -12.77 8.29
N PRO A 4 2.76 -11.69 7.64
CA PRO A 4 3.56 -10.47 7.46
C PRO A 4 3.97 -9.78 8.77
N MET A 5 3.15 -9.87 9.83
CA MET A 5 3.45 -9.23 11.11
C MET A 5 4.54 -9.98 11.89
N MET A 6 4.73 -11.27 11.63
CA MET A 6 5.87 -12.03 12.16
C MET A 6 7.17 -11.65 11.46
N ALA A 7 7.15 -11.49 10.13
CA ALA A 7 8.33 -11.08 9.37
C ALA A 7 8.86 -9.70 9.82
N LEU A 8 7.96 -8.71 10.01
CA LEU A 8 8.33 -7.39 10.53
C LEU A 8 8.96 -7.43 11.93
N ARG A 9 8.49 -8.34 12.79
CA ARG A 9 9.04 -8.53 14.14
C ARG A 9 10.39 -9.24 14.12
N GLN A 10 10.57 -10.20 13.20
CA GLN A 10 11.83 -10.91 13.03
C GLN A 10 12.93 -9.97 12.53
N ASP A 11 12.64 -9.16 11.52
CA ASP A 11 13.59 -8.18 10.97
C ASP A 11 14.11 -7.21 12.04
N ARG A 12 13.21 -6.70 12.89
CA ARG A 12 13.59 -5.88 14.05
C ARG A 12 14.51 -6.60 15.03
N ARG A 13 14.19 -7.85 15.40
CA ARG A 13 15.01 -8.62 16.35
C ARG A 13 16.42 -8.82 15.81
N LEU A 14 16.53 -9.21 14.54
CA LEU A 14 17.82 -9.39 13.87
C LEU A 14 18.64 -8.09 13.83
N GLY A 15 17.99 -6.94 13.56
CA GLY A 15 18.67 -5.64 13.60
C GLY A 15 19.22 -5.29 14.99
N THR A 16 18.44 -5.53 16.05
CA THR A 16 18.90 -5.33 17.44
C THR A 16 20.06 -6.27 17.79
N ASP A 17 19.93 -7.56 17.47
CA ASP A 17 20.93 -8.59 17.77
C ASP A 17 22.25 -8.34 16.99
N ALA A 18 22.17 -7.74 15.80
CA ALA A 18 23.31 -7.32 15.01
C ALA A 18 23.95 -5.99 15.48
N GLY A 19 23.41 -5.36 16.52
CA GLY A 19 23.97 -4.12 17.10
C GLY A 19 23.68 -2.84 16.30
N HIS A 20 22.70 -2.85 15.40
CA HIS A 20 22.31 -1.65 14.66
C HIS A 20 21.69 -0.59 15.59
N GLN A 21 22.24 0.63 15.57
CA GLN A 21 21.80 1.74 16.44
C GLN A 21 20.59 2.52 15.89
N HIS A 22 20.28 2.36 14.60
CA HIS A 22 19.16 3.06 13.97
C HIS A 22 17.86 2.25 14.06
N GLN A 23 16.73 2.94 14.11
CA GLN A 23 15.43 2.28 14.10
C GLN A 23 15.14 1.72 12.70
N PRO A 24 14.91 0.40 12.54
CA PRO A 24 14.62 -0.19 11.25
C PRO A 24 13.29 0.36 10.71
N ARG A 25 13.28 0.70 9.42
CA ARG A 25 12.09 1.13 8.66
C ARG A 25 11.74 0.04 7.69
N VAL A 26 10.44 -0.23 7.54
CA VAL A 26 9.96 -1.21 6.57
C VAL A 26 9.11 -0.54 5.52
N SER A 27 9.45 -0.75 4.25
CA SER A 27 8.61 -0.37 3.12
C SER A 27 7.71 -1.54 2.72
N VAL A 28 6.41 -1.29 2.62
CA VAL A 28 5.45 -2.24 2.11
C VAL A 28 4.89 -1.69 0.79
N GLY A 29 5.22 -2.36 -0.32
CA GLY A 29 4.64 -2.07 -1.62
C GLY A 29 3.25 -2.69 -1.74
N ARG A 30 2.24 -1.87 -2.04
CA ARG A 30 0.87 -2.32 -2.34
C ARG A 30 0.27 -1.47 -3.45
N SER A 31 -0.49 -2.13 -4.32
CA SER A 31 -1.36 -1.42 -5.25
C SER A 31 -2.60 -0.94 -4.50
N VAL A 32 -2.84 0.37 -4.53
CA VAL A 32 -4.02 1.02 -3.95
C VAL A 32 -4.76 1.72 -5.09
N LEU A 33 -5.92 1.18 -5.45
CA LEU A 33 -6.69 1.57 -6.62
C LEU A 33 -8.10 1.96 -6.15
N PRO A 34 -8.28 3.19 -5.67
CA PRO A 34 -9.58 3.68 -5.24
C PRO A 34 -10.54 3.75 -6.43
N THR A 35 -11.78 3.35 -6.18
CA THR A 35 -12.89 3.50 -7.11
C THR A 35 -13.74 4.66 -6.65
N VAL A 36 -13.75 5.78 -7.38
CA VAL A 36 -14.57 6.96 -7.04
C VAL A 36 -15.57 7.34 -8.13
N ASP A 37 -15.30 6.94 -9.38
CA ASP A 37 -16.20 7.18 -10.51
C ASP A 37 -16.32 5.95 -11.44
N ASP A 38 -17.15 6.10 -12.48
CA ASP A 38 -17.40 5.04 -13.45
C ASP A 38 -16.18 4.73 -14.33
N GLY A 39 -15.26 5.68 -14.49
CA GLY A 39 -13.97 5.45 -15.14
C GLY A 39 -13.13 4.45 -14.35
N ASP A 40 -13.05 4.63 -13.03
CA ASP A 40 -12.33 3.69 -12.17
C ASP A 40 -12.99 2.31 -12.16
N ARG A 41 -14.33 2.27 -12.11
CA ARG A 41 -15.09 1.00 -12.20
C ARG A 41 -14.83 0.29 -13.51
N ARG A 42 -14.71 1.02 -14.62
CA ARG A 42 -14.38 0.46 -15.93
C ARG A 42 -13.00 -0.19 -15.95
N TYR A 43 -11.99 0.42 -15.32
CA TYR A 43 -10.63 -0.13 -15.30
C TYR A 43 -10.40 -1.21 -14.23
N PHE A 44 -11.00 -1.05 -13.05
CA PHE A 44 -10.66 -1.84 -11.86
C PHE A 44 -11.84 -2.56 -11.21
N GLY A 45 -13.07 -2.37 -11.68
CA GLY A 45 -14.26 -3.00 -11.10
C GLY A 45 -14.17 -4.52 -11.05
N LEU A 46 -13.61 -5.16 -12.08
CA LEU A 46 -13.36 -6.60 -12.10
C LEU A 46 -12.25 -7.03 -11.14
N SER A 47 -11.27 -6.16 -10.89
CA SER A 47 -10.17 -6.43 -9.95
C SER A 47 -10.66 -6.47 -8.50
N ALA A 48 -11.71 -5.71 -8.16
CA ALA A 48 -12.34 -5.77 -6.84
C ALA A 48 -13.06 -7.10 -6.56
N LEU A 49 -13.45 -7.82 -7.62
CA LEU A 49 -14.10 -9.14 -7.53
C LEU A 49 -13.11 -10.31 -7.43
N ARG A 50 -11.80 -10.06 -7.63
CA ARG A 50 -10.78 -11.11 -7.56
C ARG A 50 -10.50 -11.49 -6.11
N GLU A 51 -10.28 -12.78 -5.87
CA GLU A 51 -9.85 -13.27 -4.57
C GLU A 51 -8.55 -12.57 -4.13
N LYS A 52 -8.44 -12.28 -2.82
CA LYS A 52 -7.29 -11.63 -2.19
C LYS A 52 -6.06 -12.55 -2.14
N ARG A 53 -5.50 -12.87 -3.31
CA ARG A 53 -4.31 -13.71 -3.47
C ARG A 53 -3.17 -12.90 -4.09
N ASP A 54 -1.95 -13.31 -3.78
CA ASP A 54 -0.77 -12.77 -4.43
C ASP A 54 -0.82 -13.06 -5.94
N GLN A 55 -0.41 -12.07 -6.73
CA GLN A 55 -0.37 -12.15 -8.17
C GLN A 55 1.04 -12.45 -8.64
N VAL A 56 1.17 -13.39 -9.57
CA VAL A 56 2.43 -13.66 -10.26
C VAL A 56 2.30 -13.07 -11.66
N CYS A 57 3.26 -12.24 -12.05
CA CYS A 57 3.35 -11.71 -13.41
C CYS A 57 4.79 -11.79 -13.92
N VAL A 58 4.97 -11.49 -15.20
CA VAL A 58 6.29 -11.41 -15.83
C VAL A 58 6.56 -9.95 -16.18
N ILE A 59 7.65 -9.39 -15.66
CA ILE A 59 8.13 -8.04 -15.97
C ILE A 59 9.53 -8.19 -16.56
N ASP A 60 9.74 -7.72 -17.79
CA ASP A 60 11.02 -7.79 -18.49
C ASP A 60 11.63 -9.20 -18.53
N GLY A 61 10.78 -10.21 -18.72
CA GLY A 61 11.19 -11.62 -18.74
C GLY A 61 11.45 -12.24 -17.36
N MET A 62 11.33 -11.48 -16.27
CA MET A 62 11.49 -11.97 -14.90
C MET A 62 10.14 -12.23 -14.24
N VAL A 63 10.06 -13.32 -13.46
CA VAL A 63 8.87 -13.63 -12.65
C VAL A 63 8.84 -12.70 -11.44
N ALA A 64 7.85 -11.81 -11.41
CA ALA A 64 7.58 -10.91 -10.30
C ALA A 64 6.35 -11.40 -9.51
N ARG A 65 6.38 -11.22 -8.18
CA ARG A 65 5.25 -11.51 -7.31
C ARG A 65 4.78 -10.23 -6.64
N PHE A 66 3.53 -9.88 -6.89
CA PHE A 66 2.87 -8.74 -6.27
C PHE A 66 1.89 -9.22 -5.21
N GLY A 67 1.81 -8.49 -4.11
CA GLY A 67 0.73 -8.70 -3.17
C GLY A 67 -0.63 -8.40 -3.82
N TRP A 68 -1.70 -8.95 -3.23
CA TRP A 68 -3.05 -8.56 -3.62
C TRP A 68 -3.26 -7.04 -3.54
N SER A 69 -4.09 -6.50 -4.44
CA SER A 69 -4.36 -5.07 -4.57
C SER A 69 -5.52 -4.64 -3.68
N HIS A 70 -5.44 -3.44 -3.11
CA HIS A 70 -6.55 -2.80 -2.42
C HIS A 70 -7.38 -2.04 -3.45
N VAL A 71 -8.53 -2.58 -3.82
CA VAL A 71 -9.42 -2.02 -4.84
C VAL A 71 -10.81 -1.84 -4.26
N GLY A 72 -11.42 -0.67 -4.50
CA GLY A 72 -12.76 -0.36 -4.02
C GLY A 72 -12.89 1.08 -3.53
N GLU A 73 -14.00 1.37 -2.88
CA GLU A 73 -14.28 2.70 -2.32
C GLU A 73 -13.24 3.07 -1.24
N ALA A 74 -12.93 4.36 -1.11
CA ALA A 74 -11.84 4.85 -0.26
C ALA A 74 -11.96 4.38 1.20
N ASP A 75 -13.17 4.45 1.78
CA ASP A 75 -13.43 4.02 3.15
C ASP A 75 -13.19 2.52 3.36
N ALA A 76 -13.57 1.70 2.37
CA ALA A 76 -13.35 0.26 2.41
C ALA A 76 -11.86 -0.07 2.31
N ILE A 77 -11.10 0.68 1.51
CA ILE A 77 -9.64 0.55 1.44
C ILE A 77 -9.00 0.93 2.77
N ALA A 78 -9.38 2.08 3.35
CA ALA A 78 -8.87 2.56 4.62
C ALA A 78 -9.20 1.61 5.78
N GLY A 79 -10.43 1.07 5.83
CA GLY A 79 -10.83 0.10 6.86
C GLY A 79 -10.11 -1.26 6.74
N ASN A 80 -9.71 -1.66 5.53
CA ASN A 80 -8.87 -2.85 5.31
C ASN A 80 -7.38 -2.58 5.53
N TRP A 81 -6.99 -1.33 5.74
CA TRP A 81 -5.63 -0.98 6.08
C TRP A 81 -5.35 -1.47 7.49
N LEU A 82 -4.42 -2.42 7.63
CA LEU A 82 -3.94 -2.83 8.95
C LEU A 82 -2.92 -1.79 9.39
N PRO A 83 -3.23 -0.88 10.34
CA PRO A 83 -2.21 -0.02 10.90
C PRO A 83 -1.11 -0.92 11.48
N THR A 84 0.14 -0.49 11.34
CA THR A 84 1.19 -1.05 12.18
C THR A 84 0.77 -0.86 13.64
N PRO A 85 0.89 -1.87 14.51
CA PRO A 85 0.65 -1.65 15.93
C PRO A 85 1.49 -0.45 16.40
N PRO A 86 1.05 0.34 17.39
CA PRO A 86 1.78 1.52 17.85
C PRO A 86 3.24 1.24 18.25
N SER A 87 3.55 -0.02 18.59
CA SER A 87 4.89 -0.53 18.93
C SER A 87 5.68 -1.10 17.75
N GLY A 88 5.09 -1.12 16.55
CA GLY A 88 5.69 -1.59 15.30
C GLY A 88 6.68 -0.59 14.70
N PRO A 89 7.60 -1.02 13.83
CA PRO A 89 8.48 -0.11 13.11
C PRO A 89 7.66 0.84 12.22
N PRO A 90 8.10 2.09 12.03
CA PRO A 90 7.46 3.00 11.10
C PRO A 90 7.41 2.35 9.70
N THR A 91 6.19 2.23 9.18
CA THR A 91 5.93 1.59 7.88
C THR A 91 5.80 2.66 6.81
N LEU A 92 6.54 2.51 5.73
CA LEU A 92 6.38 3.30 4.52
C LEU A 92 5.48 2.53 3.55
N LEU A 93 4.37 3.12 3.13
CA LEU A 93 3.60 2.60 2.01
C LEU A 93 4.24 3.08 0.70
N LEU A 94 4.56 2.14 -0.18
CA LEU A 94 4.93 2.44 -1.56
C LEU A 94 3.71 2.20 -2.46
N LEU A 95 3.19 3.28 -3.04
CA LEU A 95 2.05 3.25 -3.95
C LEU A 95 2.51 2.92 -5.36
N THR A 96 1.96 1.87 -5.96
CA THR A 96 2.15 1.58 -7.38
C THR A 96 1.11 2.31 -8.21
N VAL A 97 1.58 3.05 -9.21
CA VAL A 97 0.75 3.96 -10.03
C VAL A 97 0.70 3.42 -11.48
N PRO A 98 -0.48 3.21 -12.07
CA PRO A 98 -0.63 2.65 -13.41
C PRO A 98 -0.28 3.69 -14.49
N ASN A 99 0.99 3.78 -14.88
CA ASN A 99 1.45 4.82 -15.82
C ASN A 99 0.72 4.80 -17.18
N GLN A 100 0.19 3.61 -17.57
CA GLN A 100 -0.48 3.39 -18.86
C GLN A 100 -1.79 4.17 -19.00
N LEU A 101 -2.36 4.66 -17.90
CA LEU A 101 -3.61 5.43 -17.89
C LEU A 101 -3.39 6.93 -18.04
N GLY A 102 -2.14 7.38 -18.20
CA GLY A 102 -1.80 8.78 -18.44
C GLY A 102 -1.72 9.63 -17.17
N VAL A 103 -1.27 10.88 -17.33
CA VAL A 103 -0.98 11.79 -16.20
C VAL A 103 -2.25 12.16 -15.44
N ASP A 104 -3.30 12.59 -16.13
CA ASP A 104 -4.54 13.08 -15.51
C ASP A 104 -5.21 12.01 -14.63
N PHE A 105 -5.23 10.77 -15.10
CA PHE A 105 -5.78 9.66 -14.31
C PHE A 105 -4.95 9.41 -13.05
N ASN A 106 -3.63 9.44 -13.18
CA ASN A 106 -2.73 9.19 -12.06
C ASN A 106 -2.74 10.33 -11.04
N ASP A 107 -2.86 11.58 -11.49
CA ASP A 107 -3.06 12.75 -10.63
C ASP A 107 -4.36 12.61 -9.83
N LYS A 108 -5.47 12.27 -10.49
CA LYS A 108 -6.76 11.97 -9.83
C LYS A 108 -6.60 10.86 -8.79
N LEU A 109 -5.98 9.74 -9.16
CA LEU A 109 -5.79 8.59 -8.28
C LEU A 109 -4.97 8.96 -7.04
N MET A 110 -3.83 9.64 -7.22
CA MET A 110 -2.99 10.07 -6.10
C MET A 110 -3.70 11.10 -5.22
N GLY A 111 -4.43 12.04 -5.83
CA GLY A 111 -5.25 13.02 -5.13
C GLY A 111 -6.31 12.36 -4.24
N THR A 112 -7.03 11.36 -4.76
CA THR A 112 -7.99 10.56 -3.98
C THR A 112 -7.31 9.82 -2.83
N VAL A 113 -6.15 9.20 -3.05
CA VAL A 113 -5.40 8.53 -1.97
C VAL A 113 -5.03 9.53 -0.86
N VAL A 114 -4.48 10.69 -1.21
CA VAL A 114 -4.05 11.70 -0.24
C VAL A 114 -5.22 12.33 0.50
N ARG A 115 -6.34 12.59 -0.19
CA ARG A 115 -7.51 13.26 0.38
C ARG A 115 -8.37 12.32 1.22
N ASP A 116 -8.65 11.12 0.71
CA ASP A 116 -9.74 10.28 1.23
C ASP A 116 -9.21 9.07 2.01
N ILE A 117 -8.00 8.57 1.72
CA ILE A 117 -7.44 7.36 2.36
C ILE A 117 -6.38 7.70 3.41
N ALA A 118 -5.42 8.56 3.06
CA ALA A 118 -4.26 8.86 3.90
C ALA A 118 -4.62 9.39 5.30
N PRO A 119 -5.62 10.30 5.47
CA PRO A 119 -6.00 10.78 6.80
C PRO A 119 -6.62 9.68 7.67
N ALA A 120 -7.43 8.80 7.07
CA ALA A 120 -8.09 7.70 7.77
C ALA A 120 -7.09 6.66 8.32
N VAL A 121 -5.89 6.59 7.73
CA VAL A 121 -4.79 5.71 8.21
C VAL A 121 -3.76 6.45 9.07
N GLY A 122 -4.04 7.71 9.46
CA GLY A 122 -3.20 8.52 10.34
C GLY A 122 -1.95 9.11 9.67
N TRP A 123 -1.92 9.15 8.33
CA TRP A 123 -0.85 9.82 7.59
C TRP A 123 -1.16 11.30 7.41
N ALA A 124 -0.12 12.14 7.50
CA ALA A 124 -0.20 13.56 7.22
C ALA A 124 0.95 13.97 6.29
N PRO A 125 0.74 14.92 5.37
CA PRO A 125 1.78 15.40 4.48
C PRO A 125 2.91 16.06 5.28
N ALA A 126 4.13 15.98 4.76
CA ALA A 126 5.30 16.57 5.41
C ALA A 126 5.14 18.09 5.62
N SER A 127 4.42 18.77 4.72
CA SER A 127 4.09 20.19 4.84
C SER A 127 3.15 20.54 5.99
N ALA A 128 2.37 19.58 6.50
CA ALA A 128 1.47 19.79 7.63
C ALA A 128 2.17 19.67 9.01
N ARG A 129 3.48 19.34 9.04
CA ARG A 129 4.29 19.29 10.26
C ARG A 129 5.06 20.59 10.55
N ALA A 130 4.70 21.68 9.88
CA ALA A 130 5.26 23.02 10.10
C ALA A 130 4.68 23.70 11.34
#